data_AF-A0A931N7X4-F1
#
_entry.id   AF-A0A931N7X4-F1
#
_cell.length_a   1.000
_cell.length_b   1.000
_cell.length_c   1.000
_cell.angle_alpha   90.00
_cell.angle_beta   90.00
_cell.angle_gamma   90.00
#
_symmetry.space_group_name_H-M   'P 1'
#
loop_
_entity.id
_entity.type
_entity.pdbx_description
1 polymer ?
#
loop_
_entity_poly.entity_id
_entity_poly.type
_entity_poly.pdbx_seq_one_letter_code
_entity_poly.pdbx_strand_id
1 'polypeptide(L)'
;MKKIIVAFIAGAIFATAGTAMANTIIEKVTASVRSDYKVELDGKSIELKNSPLAYNGSSYLPLKEFAQLLGKEVEFVEGTIMLKSIEEAPVEEVPEEKLPEEMLKLLDDHVEYQEEYDFKMNKLIFDRIVAVEGQSKTTDSEELAKYEKQIAGIDQQIADLKAKYPQYAPFFD
;
A
#
# COMPACT_ATOMS: atom_id res chain seq x y z
N MET A 1 -26.80 28.16 -67.64
CA MET A 1 -25.64 28.30 -66.72
C MET A 1 -26.04 28.77 -65.33
N LYS A 2 -26.74 29.91 -65.16
CA LYS A 2 -27.11 30.45 -63.82
C LYS A 2 -27.88 29.48 -62.90
N LYS A 3 -28.80 28.67 -63.46
CA LYS A 3 -29.58 27.67 -62.70
C LYS A 3 -28.75 26.49 -62.19
N ILE A 4 -27.70 26.12 -62.92
CA ILE A 4 -26.79 25.01 -62.55
C ILE A 4 -25.88 25.45 -61.41
N ILE A 5 -25.42 26.72 -61.43
CA ILE A 5 -24.62 27.30 -60.34
C ILE A 5 -25.43 27.36 -59.05
N VAL A 6 -26.71 27.78 -59.11
CA VAL A 6 -27.59 27.81 -57.93
C VAL A 6 -27.85 26.39 -57.39
N ALA A 7 -28.06 25.41 -58.26
CA ALA A 7 -28.24 24.01 -57.84
C ALA A 7 -26.96 23.43 -57.22
N PHE A 8 -25.78 23.79 -57.74
CA PHE A 8 -24.50 23.36 -57.20
C PHE A 8 -24.23 23.98 -55.81
N ILE A 9 -24.50 25.28 -55.65
CA ILE A 9 -24.34 25.97 -54.36
C ILE A 9 -25.32 25.41 -53.32
N ALA A 10 -26.58 25.17 -53.70
CA ALA A 10 -27.56 24.55 -52.80
C ALA A 10 -27.14 23.13 -52.40
N GLY A 11 -26.66 22.31 -53.36
CA GLY A 11 -26.15 20.97 -53.08
C GLY A 11 -24.94 20.95 -52.16
N ALA A 12 -24.01 21.90 -52.32
CA ALA A 12 -22.85 22.03 -51.45
C ALA A 12 -23.22 22.41 -50.00
N ILE A 13 -24.25 23.24 -49.82
CA ILE A 13 -24.76 23.61 -48.49
C ILE A 13 -25.44 22.41 -47.79
N PHE A 14 -26.13 21.55 -48.55
CA PHE A 14 -26.71 20.32 -48.00
C PHE A 14 -25.69 19.21 -47.71
N ALA A 15 -24.54 19.21 -48.41
CA ALA A 15 -23.48 18.20 -48.22
C ALA A 15 -22.71 18.37 -46.89
N THR A 16 -22.83 19.53 -46.21
CA THR A 16 -22.25 19.77 -44.89
C THR A 16 -23.22 19.49 -43.74
N ALA A 17 -24.34 18.80 -44.00
CA ALA A 17 -25.20 18.29 -42.92
C ALA A 17 -24.36 17.32 -42.06
N GLY A 18 -23.93 17.85 -40.92
CA GLY A 18 -22.88 17.27 -40.10
C GLY A 18 -23.14 15.82 -39.74
N THR A 19 -22.08 15.01 -39.80
CA THR A 19 -22.06 13.70 -39.16
C THR A 19 -22.30 13.92 -37.66
N ALA A 20 -23.46 13.51 -37.17
CA ALA A 20 -23.70 13.42 -35.74
C ALA A 20 -22.72 12.36 -35.20
N MET A 21 -21.68 12.81 -34.49
CA MET A 21 -20.80 11.92 -33.76
C MET A 21 -21.64 11.27 -32.65
N ALA A 22 -21.94 9.98 -32.77
CA ALA A 22 -22.53 9.23 -31.69
C ALA A 22 -21.50 9.20 -30.54
N ASN A 23 -21.77 9.96 -29.48
CA ASN A 23 -20.96 9.93 -28.27
C ASN A 23 -21.11 8.52 -27.68
N THR A 24 -20.16 7.65 -27.98
CA THR A 24 -20.21 6.27 -27.50
C THR A 24 -19.81 6.30 -26.03
N ILE A 25 -20.67 5.78 -25.15
CA ILE A 25 -20.43 5.75 -23.68
C ILE A 25 -19.14 4.98 -23.33
N ILE A 26 -18.64 4.15 -24.26
CA ILE A 26 -17.46 3.31 -24.11
C ILE A 26 -16.35 3.82 -25.04
N GLU A 27 -15.26 4.31 -24.45
CA GLU A 27 -14.02 4.65 -25.14
C GLU A 27 -13.04 3.46 -25.09
N LYS A 28 -12.43 3.13 -26.24
CA LYS A 28 -11.38 2.10 -26.30
C LYS A 28 -10.02 2.77 -26.13
N VAL A 29 -9.27 2.32 -25.13
CA VAL A 29 -7.92 2.79 -24.85
C VAL A 29 -6.92 1.64 -24.95
N THR A 30 -5.66 1.96 -25.28
CA THR A 30 -4.54 1.02 -25.20
C THR A 30 -3.76 1.31 -23.92
N ALA A 31 -3.66 0.34 -23.03
CA ALA A 31 -2.93 0.43 -21.77
C ALA A 31 -1.79 -0.60 -21.72
N SER A 32 -0.79 -0.36 -20.87
CA SER A 32 0.32 -1.29 -20.65
C SER A 32 0.11 -2.11 -19.38
N VAL A 33 0.31 -3.42 -19.44
CA VAL A 33 0.32 -4.28 -18.25
C VAL A 33 1.65 -4.09 -17.50
N ARG A 34 1.60 -3.93 -16.18
CA ARG A 34 2.75 -3.64 -15.31
C ARG A 34 2.90 -4.69 -14.22
N SER A 35 3.37 -5.89 -14.59
CA SER A 35 3.70 -6.97 -13.64
C SER A 35 4.94 -6.67 -12.78
N ASP A 36 5.68 -5.62 -13.11
CA ASP A 36 6.85 -5.13 -12.39
C ASP A 36 6.49 -4.26 -11.17
N TYR A 37 5.23 -3.81 -11.05
CA TYR A 37 4.77 -3.02 -9.93
C TYR A 37 4.64 -3.85 -8.66
N LYS A 38 5.31 -3.39 -7.59
CA LYS A 38 5.09 -3.86 -6.23
C LYS A 38 4.06 -2.95 -5.56
N VAL A 39 3.05 -3.54 -4.94
CA VAL A 39 2.02 -2.80 -4.23
C VAL A 39 2.16 -3.08 -2.74
N GLU A 40 2.09 -2.03 -1.93
CA GLU A 40 2.14 -2.10 -0.49
C GLU A 40 0.91 -1.40 0.10
N LEU A 41 0.30 -2.02 1.10
CA LEU A 41 -0.78 -1.44 1.90
C LEU A 41 -0.28 -1.37 3.34
N ASP A 42 -0.24 -0.16 3.91
CA ASP A 42 0.27 0.10 5.25
C ASP A 42 1.67 -0.49 5.52
N GLY A 43 2.57 -0.38 4.53
CA GLY A 43 3.95 -0.89 4.60
C GLY A 43 4.07 -2.40 4.45
N LYS A 44 2.98 -3.12 4.21
CA LYS A 44 2.97 -4.56 3.92
C LYS A 44 2.82 -4.81 2.42
N SER A 45 3.75 -5.56 1.84
CA SER A 45 3.63 -5.98 0.44
C SER A 45 2.41 -6.89 0.23
N ILE A 46 1.61 -6.56 -0.77
CA ILE A 46 0.42 -7.30 -1.18
C ILE A 46 0.63 -7.88 -2.58
N GLU A 47 0.21 -9.14 -2.75
CA GLU A 47 0.20 -9.79 -4.06
C GLU A 47 -1.20 -9.65 -4.68
N LEU A 48 -1.23 -9.07 -5.87
CA LEU A 48 -2.44 -9.00 -6.68
C LEU A 48 -2.44 -10.15 -7.69
N LYS A 49 -3.59 -10.81 -7.87
CA LYS A 49 -3.78 -11.87 -8.86
C LYS A 49 -3.76 -11.29 -10.28
N ASN A 50 -4.33 -10.11 -10.45
CA ASN A 50 -4.29 -9.38 -11.71
C ASN A 50 -3.23 -8.27 -11.66
N SER A 51 -2.36 -8.22 -12.67
CA SER A 51 -1.33 -7.18 -12.77
C SER A 51 -1.96 -5.79 -12.94
N PRO A 52 -1.39 -4.75 -12.30
CA PRO A 52 -1.76 -3.36 -12.55
C PRO A 52 -1.63 -2.96 -14.02
N LEU A 53 -2.39 -1.94 -14.42
CA LEU A 53 -2.27 -1.31 -15.73
C LEU A 53 -1.68 0.10 -15.61
N ALA A 54 -0.96 0.55 -16.62
CA ALA A 54 -0.54 1.93 -16.78
C ALA A 54 -1.18 2.54 -18.03
N TYR A 55 -1.80 3.70 -17.87
CA TYR A 55 -2.41 4.47 -18.95
C TYR A 55 -2.29 5.97 -18.65
N ASN A 56 -1.79 6.75 -19.63
CA ASN A 56 -1.56 8.20 -19.52
C ASN A 56 -0.84 8.63 -18.23
N GLY A 57 0.22 7.92 -17.85
CA GLY A 57 1.00 8.23 -16.65
C GLY A 57 0.31 7.90 -15.31
N SER A 58 -0.90 7.35 -15.35
CA SER A 58 -1.63 6.88 -14.18
C SER A 58 -1.58 5.35 -14.07
N SER A 59 -1.58 4.86 -12.84
CA SER A 59 -1.64 3.43 -12.54
C SER A 59 -3.05 3.04 -12.12
N TYR A 60 -3.56 1.94 -12.67
CA TYR A 60 -4.90 1.43 -12.43
C TYR A 60 -4.77 0.04 -11.80
N LEU A 61 -5.30 -0.10 -10.59
CA LEU A 61 -5.31 -1.35 -9.87
C LEU A 61 -6.60 -2.14 -10.14
N PRO A 62 -6.56 -3.48 -10.08
CA PRO A 62 -7.77 -4.30 -10.09
C PRO A 62 -8.66 -3.96 -8.88
N LEU A 63 -9.70 -3.17 -9.14
CA LEU A 63 -10.56 -2.61 -8.08
C LEU A 63 -11.12 -3.69 -7.14
N LYS A 64 -11.59 -4.82 -7.68
CA LYS A 64 -12.23 -5.88 -6.89
C LYS A 64 -11.29 -6.50 -5.86
N GLU A 65 -10.04 -6.75 -6.25
CA GLU A 65 -9.05 -7.33 -5.35
C GLU A 65 -8.60 -6.31 -4.31
N PHE A 66 -8.31 -5.09 -4.76
CA PHE A 66 -7.85 -4.04 -3.87
C PHE A 66 -8.93 -3.65 -2.85
N ALA A 67 -10.21 -3.60 -3.26
CA ALA A 67 -11.33 -3.34 -2.37
C ALA A 67 -11.49 -4.42 -1.29
N GLN A 68 -11.30 -5.70 -1.63
CA GLN A 68 -11.34 -6.79 -0.64
C GLN A 68 -10.25 -6.64 0.42
N LEU A 69 -9.05 -6.21 0.02
CA LEU A 69 -7.97 -5.91 0.96
C LEU A 69 -8.32 -4.77 1.93
N LEU A 70 -9.21 -3.86 1.51
CA LEU A 70 -9.74 -2.76 2.32
C LEU A 70 -10.99 -3.17 3.12
N GLY A 71 -11.34 -4.46 3.19
CA GLY A 71 -12.53 -4.95 3.88
C GLY A 71 -13.84 -4.51 3.18
N LYS A 72 -13.78 -4.25 1.87
CA LYS A 72 -14.92 -3.83 1.06
C LYS A 72 -15.29 -4.88 0.02
N GLU A 73 -16.58 -4.98 -0.27
CA GLU A 73 -17.11 -5.71 -1.40
C GLU A 73 -17.47 -4.73 -2.54
N VAL A 74 -17.14 -5.11 -3.77
CA VAL A 74 -17.47 -4.33 -4.97
C VAL A 74 -18.74 -4.89 -5.61
N GLU A 75 -19.76 -4.06 -5.72
CA GLU A 75 -21.00 -4.36 -6.43
C GLU A 75 -21.19 -3.38 -7.60
N PHE A 76 -21.74 -3.87 -8.71
CA PHE A 76 -22.07 -3.04 -9.87
C PHE A 76 -23.59 -3.05 -10.04
N VAL A 77 -24.24 -1.91 -9.77
CA VAL A 77 -25.70 -1.76 -9.88
C VAL A 77 -26.00 -0.55 -10.75
N GLU A 78 -26.75 -0.75 -11.84
CA GLU A 78 -27.21 0.33 -12.72
C GLU A 78 -26.11 1.30 -13.20
N GLY A 79 -24.92 0.76 -13.52
CA GLY A 79 -23.78 1.57 -13.95
C GLY A 79 -23.03 2.29 -12.81
N THR A 80 -23.45 2.07 -11.56
CA THR A 80 -22.77 2.57 -10.37
C THR A 80 -21.89 1.48 -9.77
N ILE A 81 -20.66 1.84 -9.45
CA ILE A 81 -19.74 0.99 -8.70
C ILE A 81 -19.91 1.31 -7.21
N MET A 82 -20.37 0.35 -6.43
CA MET A 82 -20.58 0.48 -4.99
C MET A 82 -19.50 -0.28 -4.23
N LEU A 83 -18.92 0.37 -3.22
CA LEU A 83 -18.01 -0.22 -2.25
C LEU A 83 -18.75 -0.37 -0.93
N LYS A 84 -19.20 -1.58 -0.62
CA LYS A 84 -19.90 -1.87 0.64
C LYS A 84 -18.88 -2.36 1.66
N SER A 85 -19.00 -1.93 2.91
CA SER A 85 -18.28 -2.62 3.97
C SER A 85 -18.78 -4.06 3.99
N ILE A 86 -17.86 -5.01 4.08
CA ILE A 86 -18.23 -6.38 4.43
C ILE A 86 -18.75 -6.25 5.85
N GLU A 87 -20.07 -6.30 6.02
CA GLU A 87 -20.67 -6.39 7.35
C GLU A 87 -20.02 -7.60 8.00
N GLU A 88 -19.31 -7.38 9.11
CA GLU A 88 -18.96 -8.50 9.99
C GLU A 88 -20.27 -9.24 10.21
N ALA A 89 -20.29 -10.54 9.88
CA ALA A 89 -21.47 -11.37 10.10
C ALA A 89 -22.02 -11.02 11.48
N PRO A 90 -23.35 -10.84 11.63
CA PRO A 90 -23.91 -10.53 12.93
C PRO A 90 -23.30 -11.52 13.89
N VAL A 91 -22.56 -11.01 14.88
CA VAL A 91 -22.08 -11.83 15.98
C VAL A 91 -23.33 -12.52 16.46
N GLU A 92 -23.49 -13.82 16.17
CA GLU A 92 -24.59 -14.58 16.72
C GLU A 92 -24.52 -14.27 18.20
N GLU A 93 -25.57 -13.65 18.75
CA GLU A 93 -25.64 -13.35 20.17
C GLU A 93 -25.42 -14.69 20.87
N VAL A 94 -24.18 -14.91 21.34
CA VAL A 94 -23.86 -16.03 22.21
C VAL A 94 -24.87 -15.87 23.34
N PRO A 95 -25.77 -16.86 23.56
CA PRO A 95 -26.73 -16.77 24.65
C PRO A 95 -25.94 -16.35 25.88
N GLU A 96 -26.38 -15.30 26.56
CA GLU A 96 -25.68 -14.69 27.70
C GLU A 96 -25.66 -15.69 28.86
N GLU A 97 -24.86 -16.74 28.71
CA GLU A 97 -24.50 -17.68 29.73
C GLU A 97 -23.47 -16.92 30.55
N LYS A 98 -23.94 -16.41 31.69
CA LYS A 98 -23.11 -15.69 32.66
C LYS A 98 -21.81 -16.46 32.84
N LEU A 99 -20.72 -15.88 32.33
CA LEU A 99 -19.39 -16.45 32.49
C LEU A 99 -19.19 -16.70 33.98
N PRO A 100 -18.71 -17.90 34.39
CA PRO A 100 -18.39 -18.17 35.79
C PRO A 100 -17.53 -17.02 36.33
N GLU A 101 -17.76 -16.57 37.55
CA GLU A 101 -17.03 -15.43 38.14
C GLU A 101 -15.49 -15.60 38.06
N GLU A 102 -15.03 -16.84 38.04
CA GLU A 102 -13.62 -17.20 37.84
C GLU A 102 -13.08 -16.82 36.44
N MET A 103 -13.90 -16.94 35.39
CA MET A 103 -13.57 -16.51 34.04
C MET A 103 -13.57 -14.99 33.90
N LEU A 104 -14.52 -14.30 34.56
CA LEU A 104 -14.54 -12.83 34.60
C LEU A 104 -13.31 -12.28 35.30
N LYS A 105 -12.89 -12.92 36.40
CA LYS A 105 -11.67 -12.55 37.11
C LYS A 105 -10.41 -12.75 36.26
N LEU A 106 -10.33 -13.86 35.52
CA LEU A 106 -9.22 -14.10 34.59
C LEU A 106 -9.19 -13.08 33.43
N LEU A 107 -10.35 -12.62 32.97
CA LEU A 107 -10.45 -11.57 31.96
C LEU A 107 -9.99 -10.22 32.51
N ASP A 108 -10.47 -9.82 33.69
CA ASP A 108 -10.05 -8.59 34.36
C ASP A 108 -8.54 -8.60 34.64
N ASP A 109 -8.00 -9.72 35.15
CA ASP A 109 -6.56 -9.89 35.38
C ASP A 109 -5.76 -9.79 34.05
N HIS A 110 -6.32 -10.28 32.93
CA HIS A 110 -5.66 -10.21 31.63
C HIS A 110 -5.71 -8.80 31.01
N VAL A 111 -6.82 -8.08 31.20
CA VAL A 111 -6.96 -6.68 30.78
C VAL A 111 -6.02 -5.80 31.59
N GLU A 112 -5.95 -5.98 32.91
CA GLU A 112 -5.01 -5.25 33.77
C GLU A 112 -3.55 -5.57 33.41
N TYR A 113 -3.23 -6.84 33.11
CA TYR A 113 -1.91 -7.24 32.63
C TYR A 113 -1.53 -6.60 31.29
N GLN A 114 -2.48 -6.51 30.34
CA GLN A 114 -2.27 -5.85 29.05
C GLN A 114 -2.07 -4.34 29.21
N GLU A 115 -2.90 -3.67 30.02
CA GLU A 115 -2.75 -2.24 30.28
C GLU A 115 -1.42 -1.92 30.97
N GLU A 116 -0.98 -2.75 31.92
CA GLU A 116 0.32 -2.59 32.56
C GLU A 116 1.47 -2.83 31.56
N TYR A 117 1.33 -3.81 30.67
CA TYR A 117 2.31 -4.10 29.62
C TYR A 117 2.42 -2.95 28.61
N ASP A 118 1.30 -2.45 28.12
CA ASP A 118 1.24 -1.32 27.18
C ASP A 118 1.78 -0.05 27.83
N PHE A 119 1.46 0.22 29.10
CA PHE A 119 2.02 1.35 29.83
C PHE A 119 3.54 1.23 29.97
N LYS A 120 4.06 0.05 30.32
CA LYS A 120 5.51 -0.19 30.42
C LYS A 120 6.19 -0.05 29.08
N MET A 121 5.59 -0.55 28.01
CA MET A 121 6.13 -0.46 26.65
C MET A 121 6.16 1.00 26.17
N ASN A 122 5.05 1.73 26.35
CA ASN A 122 4.95 3.13 25.98
C ASN A 122 5.91 4.00 26.80
N LYS A 123 6.07 3.71 28.10
CA LYS A 123 7.07 4.36 28.95
C LYS A 123 8.50 4.06 28.49
N LEU A 124 8.82 2.81 28.15
CA LEU A 124 10.14 2.44 27.64
C LEU A 124 10.45 3.16 26.32
N ILE A 125 9.47 3.23 25.42
CA ILE A 125 9.57 3.96 24.15
C ILE A 125 9.77 5.44 24.43
N PHE A 126 8.99 6.04 25.33
CA PHE A 126 9.11 7.45 25.69
C PHE A 126 10.47 7.76 26.33
N ASP A 127 10.92 6.97 27.29
CA ASP A 127 12.23 7.11 27.93
C ASP A 127 13.37 7.00 26.89
N ARG A 128 13.22 6.12 25.90
CA ARG A 128 14.18 5.98 24.79
C ARG A 128 14.13 7.17 23.84
N ILE A 129 12.95 7.69 23.51
CA ILE A 129 12.78 8.90 22.70
C ILE A 129 13.40 10.10 23.43
N VAL A 130 13.11 10.29 24.71
CA VAL A 130 13.69 11.36 25.53
C VAL A 130 15.20 11.20 25.68
N ALA A 131 15.72 9.98 25.80
CA ALA A 131 17.16 9.75 25.81
C ALA A 131 17.81 10.08 24.45
N VAL A 132 17.14 9.79 23.33
CA VAL A 132 17.61 10.11 21.97
C VAL A 132 17.50 11.62 21.69
N GLU A 133 16.40 12.27 22.09
CA GLU A 133 16.19 13.71 21.94
C GLU A 133 17.10 14.51 22.88
N GLY A 134 17.43 13.97 24.06
CA GLY A 134 18.46 14.50 24.96
C GLY A 134 19.89 14.38 24.42
N GLN A 135 20.11 13.53 23.41
CA GLN A 135 21.37 13.41 22.65
C GLN A 135 21.40 14.25 21.37
N SER A 136 20.32 15.01 21.07
CA SER A 136 20.34 16.08 20.07
C SER A 136 21.01 17.34 20.63
N LYS A 137 22.30 17.21 20.96
CA LYS A 137 23.30 18.28 21.03
C LYS A 137 24.68 17.62 21.08
N THR A 138 25.42 17.81 19.99
CA THR A 138 26.80 17.38 19.74
C THR A 138 27.04 15.87 19.75
N THR A 139 26.94 15.23 18.59
CA THR A 139 27.77 14.05 18.30
C THR A 139 29.22 14.52 18.39
N ASP A 140 29.81 14.34 19.56
CA ASP A 140 31.20 14.68 19.84
C ASP A 140 32.08 13.81 18.93
N SER A 141 33.09 14.41 18.32
CA SER A 141 33.99 13.75 17.37
C SER A 141 34.66 12.49 17.94
N GLU A 142 34.70 12.35 19.26
CA GLU A 142 35.22 11.18 19.96
C GLU A 142 34.33 9.93 19.85
N GLU A 143 33.00 10.07 19.86
CA GLU A 143 32.11 8.91 19.70
C GLU A 143 32.12 8.39 18.25
N LEU A 144 32.17 9.28 17.27
CA LEU A 144 32.37 8.90 15.86
C LEU A 144 33.70 8.18 15.67
N ALA A 145 34.80 8.69 16.25
CA ALA A 145 36.10 8.04 16.20
C ALA A 145 36.10 6.65 16.85
N LYS A 146 35.29 6.44 17.90
CA LYS A 146 35.10 5.13 18.53
C LYS A 146 34.39 4.15 17.60
N TYR A 147 33.33 4.58 16.92
CA TYR A 147 32.61 3.74 15.96
C TYR A 147 33.45 3.44 14.71
N GLU A 148 34.19 4.42 14.18
CA GLU A 148 35.12 4.23 13.06
C GLU A 148 36.21 3.20 13.41
N LYS A 149 36.75 3.26 14.63
CA LYS A 149 37.74 2.29 15.10
C LYS A 149 37.15 0.87 15.24
N GLN A 150 35.88 0.76 15.64
CA GLN A 150 35.18 -0.52 15.71
C GLN A 150 34.92 -1.10 14.31
N ILE A 151 34.48 -0.27 13.36
CA ILE A 151 34.27 -0.68 11.96
C ILE A 151 35.59 -1.18 11.36
N ALA A 152 36.69 -0.44 11.52
CA ALA A 152 37.99 -0.86 11.02
C ALA A 152 38.47 -2.20 11.62
N GLY A 153 38.16 -2.46 12.89
CA GLY A 153 38.44 -3.74 13.53
C GLY A 153 37.62 -4.90 12.96
N ILE A 154 36.35 -4.66 12.65
CA ILE A 154 35.47 -5.64 12.02
C ILE A 154 35.93 -5.92 10.58
N ASP A 155 36.32 -4.89 9.82
CA ASP A 155 36.86 -5.06 8.47
C ASP A 155 38.10 -5.93 8.46
N GLN A 156 38.97 -5.76 9.46
CA GLN A 156 40.16 -6.58 9.61
C GLN A 156 39.83 -8.04 9.97
N GLN A 157 38.83 -8.26 10.84
CA GLN A 157 38.33 -9.60 11.13
C GLN A 157 37.72 -10.27 9.89
N ILE A 158 36.96 -9.53 9.08
CA ILE A 158 36.39 -10.02 7.82
C ILE A 158 37.52 -10.36 6.85
N ALA A 159 38.56 -9.54 6.74
CA ALA A 159 39.72 -9.81 5.88
C ALA A 159 40.49 -11.07 6.32
N ASP A 160 40.71 -11.24 7.62
CA ASP A 160 41.37 -12.44 8.18
C ASP A 160 40.52 -13.70 7.95
N LEU A 161 39.20 -13.60 8.08
CA LEU A 161 38.25 -14.68 7.78
C LEU A 161 38.25 -15.03 6.29
N LYS A 162 38.25 -14.04 5.39
CA LYS A 162 38.37 -14.22 3.94
C LYS A 162 39.68 -14.94 3.57
N ALA A 163 40.79 -14.57 4.20
CA ALA A 163 42.09 -15.19 3.98
C ALA A 163 42.15 -16.64 4.51
N LYS A 164 41.52 -16.90 5.66
CA LYS A 164 41.48 -18.22 6.29
C LYS A 164 40.52 -19.18 5.58
N TYR A 165 39.45 -18.67 4.99
CA TYR A 165 38.43 -19.47 4.31
C TYR A 165 38.06 -18.90 2.92
N PRO A 166 38.97 -19.00 1.93
CA PRO A 166 38.79 -18.40 0.61
C PRO A 166 37.57 -18.95 -0.16
N GLN A 167 37.10 -20.16 0.17
CA GLN A 167 35.91 -20.76 -0.42
C GLN A 167 34.60 -20.04 -0.06
N TYR A 168 34.58 -19.21 1.00
CA TYR A 168 33.40 -18.44 1.41
C TYR A 168 33.50 -16.96 1.06
N ALA A 169 34.59 -16.51 0.42
CA ALA A 169 34.77 -15.12 0.01
C ALA A 169 33.56 -14.50 -0.74
N PRO A 170 32.82 -15.21 -1.61
CA PRO A 170 31.66 -14.65 -2.32
C PRO A 170 30.46 -14.26 -1.43
N PHE A 171 30.43 -14.66 -0.16
CA PHE A 171 29.33 -14.35 0.77
C PHE A 171 29.60 -13.13 1.66
N PHE A 172 30.79 -12.51 1.53
CA PHE A 172 31.25 -11.38 2.34
C PHE A 172 31.50 -10.11 1.49
N ASP A 173 31.02 -10.09 0.25
CA ASP A 173 31.10 -8.97 -0.72
C ASP A 173 29.70 -8.38 -0.98
#